data_AF-A0A429SEP0-F1
#
_entry.id   AF-A0A429SEP0-F1
#
_cell.length_a   1.000
_cell.length_b   1.000
_cell.length_c   1.000
_cell.angle_alpha   90.00
_cell.angle_beta   90.00
_cell.angle_gamma   90.00
#
_symmetry.space_group_name_H-M   'P 1'
#
loop_
_entity.id
_entity.type
_entity.pdbx_description
1 polymer ?
#
loop_
_entity_poly.entity_id
_entity_poly.type
_entity_poly.pdbx_seq_one_letter_code
_entity_poly.pdbx_strand_id
1 'polypeptide(L)'
;MCRHIAYLGPRTALGRVFSDPEHSLVVQSWRPRRQRHGTVNADGFGVGWYAEGDPAPARYRRAGPIWGDLTFADLARVVRAEAALAAVRDATLARSANV
;
A
#
# COMPACT_ATOMS: atom_id res chain seq x y z
N MET A 1 3.24 -14.07 -1.79
CA MET A 1 4.14 -13.19 -2.57
C MET A 1 3.58 -11.78 -2.62
N CYS A 2 4.25 -10.81 -2.00
CA CYS A 2 3.77 -9.42 -1.93
C CYS A 2 3.84 -8.66 -3.26
N ARG A 3 3.10 -7.54 -3.35
CA ARG A 3 3.20 -6.53 -4.41
C ARG A 3 3.65 -5.19 -3.83
N HIS A 4 4.47 -4.46 -4.58
CA HIS A 4 5.03 -3.18 -4.14
C HIS A 4 4.99 -2.14 -5.28
N ILE A 5 4.76 -0.88 -4.94
CA ILE A 5 4.91 0.27 -5.85
C ILE A 5 5.68 1.37 -5.10
N ALA A 6 6.68 1.94 -5.76
CA ALA A 6 7.37 3.14 -5.31
C ALA A 6 7.02 4.32 -6.24
N TYR A 7 7.01 5.51 -5.67
CA TYR A 7 6.82 6.77 -6.37
C TYR A 7 7.96 7.73 -6.00
N LEU A 8 8.50 8.39 -7.02
CA LEU A 8 9.41 9.52 -6.88
C LEU A 8 9.09 10.51 -8.00
N GLY A 9 8.69 11.72 -7.66
CA GLY A 9 8.30 12.73 -8.65
C GLY A 9 7.59 13.94 -8.04
N PRO A 10 6.88 14.72 -8.87
CA PRO A 10 6.13 15.88 -8.40
C PRO A 10 5.16 15.55 -7.27
N ARG A 11 4.99 16.47 -6.32
CA ARG A 11 4.09 16.24 -5.19
C ARG A 11 2.68 15.85 -5.65
N THR A 12 2.25 14.63 -5.29
CA THR A 12 0.95 14.07 -5.70
C THR A 12 0.25 13.38 -4.53
N ALA A 13 -1.07 13.21 -4.62
CA ALA A 13 -1.83 12.46 -3.64
C ALA A 13 -1.49 10.97 -3.69
N LEU A 14 -1.38 10.30 -2.54
CA LEU A 14 -1.08 8.86 -2.49
C LEU A 14 -2.09 8.04 -3.30
N GLY A 15 -3.36 8.43 -3.32
CA GLY A 15 -4.43 7.78 -4.10
C GLY A 15 -4.12 7.72 -5.59
N ARG A 16 -3.56 8.78 -6.18
CA ARG A 16 -3.20 8.83 -7.61
C ARG A 16 -2.15 7.80 -8.00
N VAL A 17 -1.38 7.31 -7.04
CA VAL A 17 -0.34 6.30 -7.27
C VAL A 17 -0.84 4.90 -6.89
N PHE A 18 -1.45 4.77 -5.72
CA PHE A 18 -1.69 3.46 -5.11
C PHE A 18 -3.13 2.97 -5.21
N SER A 19 -4.10 3.83 -5.50
CA SER A 19 -5.53 3.51 -5.45
C SER A 19 -6.24 3.71 -6.79
N ASP A 20 -6.10 4.88 -7.39
CA ASP A 20 -6.89 5.36 -8.52
C ASP A 20 -6.59 4.66 -9.87
N PRO A 21 -5.33 4.28 -10.20
CA PRO A 21 -5.06 3.60 -11.46
C PRO A 21 -5.84 2.28 -11.62
N GLU A 22 -6.26 1.94 -12.84
CA GLU A 22 -7.01 0.69 -13.12
C GLU A 22 -6.28 -0.59 -12.64
N HIS A 23 -4.95 -0.53 -12.58
CA HIS A 23 -4.10 -1.62 -12.11
C HIS A 23 -3.26 -1.21 -10.89
N SER A 24 -3.84 -0.38 -10.04
CA SER A 24 -3.23 0.15 -8.82
C SER A 24 -2.79 -0.93 -7.85
N LEU A 25 -2.03 -0.54 -6.81
CA LEU A 25 -1.62 -1.47 -5.76
C LEU A 25 -2.85 -2.04 -5.02
N VAL A 26 -3.86 -1.19 -4.81
CA VAL A 26 -5.16 -1.58 -4.27
C VAL A 26 -5.77 -2.66 -5.15
N VAL A 27 -5.95 -2.46 -6.46
CA VAL A 27 -6.49 -3.52 -7.35
C VAL A 27 -5.62 -4.78 -7.37
N GLN A 28 -4.30 -4.64 -7.40
CA GLN A 28 -3.37 -5.77 -7.36
C GLN A 28 -3.48 -6.60 -6.08
N SER A 29 -4.06 -6.05 -5.01
CA SER A 29 -4.23 -6.81 -3.76
C SER A 29 -5.28 -7.91 -3.87
N TRP A 30 -6.31 -7.79 -4.73
CA TRP A 30 -7.29 -8.85 -4.96
C TRP A 30 -7.35 -9.38 -6.39
N ARG A 31 -6.74 -8.67 -7.35
CA ARG A 31 -6.70 -9.08 -8.76
C ARG A 31 -5.32 -8.84 -9.39
N PRO A 32 -4.24 -9.48 -8.89
CA PRO A 32 -2.92 -9.33 -9.48
C PRO A 32 -2.84 -10.03 -10.85
N ARG A 33 -2.37 -9.32 -11.89
CA ARG A 33 -2.34 -9.86 -13.28
C ARG A 33 -1.13 -10.72 -13.62
N ARG A 34 -0.02 -10.55 -12.89
CA ARG A 34 1.28 -11.17 -13.19
C ARG A 34 1.89 -11.89 -11.98
N GLN A 35 1.09 -12.16 -10.96
CA GLN A 35 1.51 -12.87 -9.77
C GLN A 35 1.43 -14.39 -10.03
N ARG A 36 2.55 -15.09 -9.85
CA ARG A 36 2.64 -16.53 -10.10
C ARG A 36 2.34 -17.39 -8.87
N HIS A 37 2.51 -16.84 -7.66
CA HIS A 37 2.28 -17.56 -6.41
C HIS A 37 1.35 -16.73 -5.50
N GLY A 38 0.34 -17.40 -4.95
CA GLY A 38 -0.74 -16.80 -4.17
C GLY A 38 -1.75 -16.04 -5.03
N THR A 39 -3.03 -16.13 -4.64
CA THR A 39 -4.16 -15.62 -5.42
C THR A 39 -4.52 -14.18 -5.05
N VAL A 40 -4.21 -13.77 -3.82
CA VAL A 40 -4.61 -12.51 -3.18
C VAL A 40 -3.49 -12.02 -2.25
N ASN A 41 -3.40 -10.71 -2.04
CA ASN A 41 -2.54 -10.06 -1.06
C ASN A 41 -3.39 -9.41 0.05
N ALA A 42 -3.98 -10.25 0.91
CA ALA A 42 -4.93 -9.84 1.95
C ALA A 42 -4.34 -9.76 3.36
N ASP A 43 -3.09 -10.20 3.56
CA ASP A 43 -2.52 -10.45 4.90
C ASP A 43 -1.93 -9.21 5.57
N GLY A 44 -2.15 -8.04 4.98
CA GLY A 44 -1.63 -6.76 5.46
C GLY A 44 -1.20 -5.85 4.33
N PHE A 45 -1.02 -4.59 4.69
CA PHE A 45 -0.42 -3.60 3.81
C PHE A 45 0.40 -2.59 4.61
N GLY A 46 1.21 -1.82 3.88
CA GLY A 46 1.89 -0.67 4.44
C GLY A 46 2.10 0.40 3.38
N VAL A 47 2.06 1.65 3.80
CA VAL A 47 2.48 2.81 3.02
C VAL A 47 3.43 3.66 3.85
N GLY A 48 4.54 4.05 3.24
CA GLY A 48 5.47 5.02 3.78
C GLY A 48 5.62 6.19 2.81
N TRP A 49 5.74 7.40 3.34
CA TRP A 49 5.92 8.61 2.54
C TRP A 49 6.76 9.62 3.30
N TYR A 50 7.45 10.48 2.56
CA TYR A 50 8.16 11.62 3.12
C TYR A 50 7.20 12.81 3.19
N ALA A 51 6.94 13.30 4.41
CA ALA A 51 6.16 14.50 4.62
C ALA A 51 7.03 15.73 4.34
N GLU A 52 6.38 16.83 3.94
CA GLU A 52 7.08 18.09 3.69
C GLU A 52 7.78 18.59 4.95
N GLY A 53 9.08 18.86 4.86
CA GLY A 53 9.91 19.31 5.97
C GLY A 53 10.34 18.23 6.97
N ASP A 54 9.93 16.97 6.78
CA ASP A 54 10.36 15.85 7.64
C ASP A 54 11.37 14.94 6.89
N PRO A 55 12.62 14.81 7.39
CA PRO A 55 13.61 13.93 6.78
C PRO A 55 13.29 12.44 6.98
N ALA A 56 12.40 12.08 7.91
CA ALA A 56 12.00 10.70 8.18
C ALA A 56 10.67 10.35 7.47
N PRO A 57 10.51 9.11 6.99
CA PRO A 57 9.24 8.71 6.39
C PRO A 57 8.20 8.44 7.48
N ALA A 58 7.03 9.07 7.33
CA ALA A 58 5.83 8.62 8.02
C ALA A 58 5.42 7.24 7.49
N ARG A 59 4.82 6.41 8.35
CA ARG A 59 4.45 5.03 8.01
C ARG A 59 3.08 4.68 8.58
N TYR A 60 2.26 4.07 7.74
CA TYR A 60 0.98 3.47 8.14
C TYR A 60 0.98 1.99 7.75
N ARG A 61 0.71 1.09 8.69
CA ARG A 61 0.72 -0.37 8.50
C ARG A 61 -0.46 -1.01 9.20
N ARG A 62 -1.09 -1.99 8.55
CA ARG A 62 -2.22 -2.72 9.11
C ARG A 62 -2.11 -4.20 8.79
N ALA A 63 -2.54 -5.03 9.73
CA ALA A 63 -2.85 -6.44 9.48
C ALA A 63 -4.29 -6.49 8.93
N GLY A 64 -4.45 -6.96 7.70
CA GLY A 64 -5.74 -6.97 6.99
C GLY A 64 -5.65 -6.37 5.58
N PRO A 65 -6.72 -6.54 4.79
CA PRO A 65 -6.72 -6.16 3.38
C PRO A 65 -6.81 -4.64 3.19
N ILE A 66 -6.01 -4.11 2.26
CA ILE A 66 -5.97 -2.68 1.95
C ILE A 66 -7.32 -2.12 1.46
N TRP A 67 -8.14 -2.93 0.78
CA TRP A 67 -9.43 -2.49 0.23
C TRP A 67 -10.53 -2.31 1.29
N GLY A 68 -10.34 -2.87 2.48
CA GLY A 68 -11.28 -2.76 3.60
C GLY A 68 -10.93 -1.66 4.61
N ASP A 69 -9.80 -0.97 4.42
CA ASP A 69 -9.32 0.00 5.41
C ASP A 69 -9.72 1.43 5.04
N LEU A 70 -10.75 1.95 5.72
CA LEU A 70 -11.27 3.30 5.52
C LEU A 70 -10.26 4.40 5.91
N THR A 71 -9.40 4.12 6.90
CA THR A 71 -8.34 5.07 7.28
C THR A 71 -7.32 5.22 6.16
N PHE A 72 -6.93 4.12 5.50
CA PHE A 72 -6.10 4.20 4.31
C PHE A 72 -6.81 4.95 3.17
N ALA A 73 -8.11 4.76 2.97
CA ALA A 73 -8.86 5.51 1.97
C ALA A 73 -8.81 7.03 2.22
N ASP A 74 -8.93 7.45 3.48
CA ASP A 74 -8.77 8.86 3.86
C ASP A 74 -7.35 9.36 3.65
N LEU A 75 -6.34 8.60 4.10
CA LEU A 75 -4.94 8.94 3.87
C LEU A 75 -4.63 9.07 2.37
N ALA A 76 -5.13 8.15 1.55
CA ALA A 76 -4.95 8.16 0.10
C ALA A 76 -5.49 9.44 -0.55
N ARG A 77 -6.59 9.98 -0.02
CA ARG A 77 -7.22 11.21 -0.51
C ARG A 77 -6.47 12.48 -0.09
N VAL A 78 -5.95 12.53 1.14
CA VAL A 78 -5.46 13.79 1.72
C VAL A 78 -3.95 13.93 1.72
N VAL A 79 -3.21 12.83 1.89
CA VAL A 79 -1.75 12.85 2.01
C VAL A 79 -1.13 13.05 0.64
N ARG A 80 -0.19 14.00 0.57
CA ARG A 80 0.58 14.33 -0.63
C ARG A 80 2.07 14.21 -0.36
N ALA A 81 2.80 13.55 -1.25
CA ALA A 81 4.24 13.35 -1.12
C ALA A 81 4.92 13.37 -2.49
N GLU A 82 6.22 13.68 -2.49
CA GLU A 82 7.10 13.56 -3.66
C GLU A 82 7.74 12.17 -3.74
N ALA A 83 7.88 11.50 -2.59
CA ALA A 83 8.42 10.15 -2.49
C ALA A 83 7.56 9.29 -1.57
N ALA A 84 7.17 8.11 -2.06
CA ALA A 84 6.38 7.14 -1.31
C ALA A 84 6.65 5.70 -1.73
N LEU A 85 6.42 4.75 -0.84
CA LEU A 85 6.51 3.32 -1.09
C LEU A 85 5.30 2.64 -0.43
N ALA A 86 4.60 1.80 -1.18
CA ALA A 86 3.50 1.01 -0.64
C ALA A 86 3.65 -0.47 -1.00
N ALA A 87 3.08 -1.32 -0.13
CA ALA A 87 3.17 -2.77 -0.18
C ALA A 87 1.83 -3.41 0.22
N VAL A 88 1.44 -4.48 -0.47
CA VAL A 88 0.37 -5.40 -0.03
C VAL A 88 0.94 -6.81 0.14
N ARG A 89 0.51 -7.50 1.18
CA ARG A 89 1.12 -8.73 1.66
C ARG A 89 0.28 -9.96 1.31
N ASP A 90 0.96 -10.98 0.82
CA ASP A 90 0.44 -12.34 0.65
C ASP A 90 1.38 -13.29 1.39
N ALA A 91 0.91 -13.83 2.51
CA ALA A 91 1.61 -14.69 3.42
C ALA A 91 1.13 -16.15 3.25
N THR A 92 2.05 -17.03 2.87
CA THR A 92 1.81 -18.47 2.89
C THR A 92 1.76 -18.97 4.33
N LEU A 93 0.55 -19.26 4.83
CA LEU A 93 0.22 -19.74 6.19
C LEU A 93 0.60 -18.79 7.34
N ALA A 94 -0.39 -18.52 8.19
CA ALA A 94 -0.33 -17.52 9.25
C ALA A 94 0.76 -17.83 10.27
N ARG A 95 1.77 -16.95 10.37
CA ARG A 95 2.35 -16.68 11.69
C ARG A 95 1.44 -15.67 12.35
N SER A 96 0.72 -16.14 13.38
CA SER A 96 0.01 -15.34 14.36
C SER A 96 0.91 -14.18 14.79
N ALA A 97 0.47 -12.95 14.53
CA ALA A 97 1.01 -11.80 15.25
C ALA A 97 0.40 -11.84 16.65
N ASN A 98 1.01 -12.65 17.54
CA ASN A 98 0.80 -12.52 18.97
C ASN A 98 1.81 -11.49 19.49
N VAL A 99 1.25 -10.49 20.18
CA VAL A 99 1.85 -9.43 21.01
C VAL A 99 2.50 -8.28 20.25
#